data_AF-A0A7S3YLV1-F1
#
_entry.id   AF-A0A7S3YLV1-F1
#
_cell.length_a   1.000
_cell.length_b   1.000
_cell.length_c   1.000
_cell.angle_alpha   90.00
_cell.angle_beta   90.00
_cell.angle_gamma   90.00
#
_symmetry.space_group_name_H-M   'P 1'
#
loop_
_entity.id
_entity.type
_entity.pdbx_description
1 polymer ?
#
loop_
_entity_poly.entity_id
_entity_poly.type
_entity_poly.pdbx_seq_one_letter_code
_entity_poly.pdbx_strand_id
1 'polypeptide(L)'
;ATSRSSAGPSGRGTPFTSDYDGKEGKEDDRPNSGLVSGPTKIGDDIMELEHAMGYTGHFLNTIATHPSNPTLYARTLGSVLVISDLDNPHESHYLKGHDMEITCIDISPSGDLIASGQVGSTHYKGYHAPIIVWDFQTKEKVFVLEGVTGGALGARFSPDGAFLAAWGRDGLLY
;
A
#
# COMPACT_ATOMS: atom_id res chain seq x y z
N ALA A 1 34.17 -25.20 39.26
CA ALA A 1 35.63 -25.34 39.06
C ALA A 1 35.86 -25.48 37.56
N THR A 2 36.18 -24.36 36.87
CA THR A 2 37.55 -23.94 36.48
C THR A 2 38.02 -24.69 35.23
N SER A 3 38.59 -24.11 34.17
CA SER A 3 38.92 -22.74 33.77
C SER A 3 39.74 -22.85 32.46
N ARG A 4 39.60 -21.88 31.53
CA ARG A 4 40.64 -21.10 30.79
C ARG A 4 41.90 -21.81 30.24
N SER A 5 42.63 -21.38 29.20
CA SER A 5 42.57 -20.34 28.15
C SER A 5 43.91 -20.35 27.40
N SER A 6 43.97 -19.73 26.20
CA SER A 6 45.09 -18.89 25.65
C SER A 6 46.44 -19.59 25.30
N ALA A 7 47.30 -19.17 24.37
CA ALA A 7 47.45 -18.07 23.38
C ALA A 7 48.55 -18.49 22.35
N GLY A 8 48.80 -17.68 21.29
CA GLY A 8 49.89 -17.83 20.28
C GLY A 8 51.32 -17.57 20.83
N PRO A 9 52.34 -17.05 20.08
CA PRO A 9 52.39 -16.51 18.69
C PRO A 9 53.71 -16.74 17.86
N SER A 10 53.76 -16.16 16.63
CA SER A 10 54.85 -15.41 15.92
C SER A 10 56.23 -15.98 15.48
N GLY A 11 56.71 -15.54 14.30
CA GLY A 11 58.13 -15.25 13.94
C GLY A 11 58.64 -15.88 12.62
N ARG A 12 58.69 -15.17 11.47
CA ARG A 12 59.79 -14.41 10.81
C ARG A 12 61.08 -15.18 10.41
N GLY A 13 61.50 -15.05 9.14
CA GLY A 13 62.89 -15.23 8.68
C GLY A 13 63.08 -15.41 7.15
N THR A 14 63.76 -14.46 6.50
CA THR A 14 64.26 -14.42 5.08
C THR A 14 65.64 -15.14 4.94
N PRO A 15 66.24 -15.41 3.74
CA PRO A 15 66.94 -14.44 2.84
C PRO A 15 66.82 -14.73 1.30
N PHE A 16 66.85 -13.76 0.35
CA PHE A 16 68.00 -13.20 -0.46
C PHE A 16 68.98 -14.25 -1.05
N THR A 17 69.44 -14.30 -2.32
CA THR A 17 69.59 -13.45 -3.54
C THR A 17 69.72 -14.38 -4.79
N SER A 18 69.46 -13.94 -6.03
CA SER A 18 70.43 -14.03 -7.16
C SER A 18 69.92 -13.42 -8.47
N ASP A 19 70.86 -12.80 -9.16
CA ASP A 19 70.77 -11.95 -10.35
C ASP A 19 70.29 -12.64 -11.65
N TYR A 20 69.58 -11.88 -12.49
CA TYR A 20 69.58 -12.09 -13.94
C TYR A 20 69.35 -10.76 -14.66
N ASP A 21 70.35 -10.39 -15.46
CA ASP A 21 70.44 -9.19 -16.29
C ASP A 21 70.00 -9.58 -17.71
N GLY A 22 69.11 -8.82 -18.36
CA GLY A 22 68.67 -9.23 -19.70
C GLY A 22 67.52 -8.50 -20.38
N LYS A 23 67.86 -7.35 -20.97
CA LYS A 23 67.36 -6.82 -22.25
C LYS A 23 66.01 -6.10 -22.29
N GLU A 24 66.12 -4.81 -22.61
CA GLU A 24 65.08 -3.89 -23.06
C GLU A 24 64.31 -4.44 -24.28
N GLY A 25 62.99 -4.54 -24.14
CA GLY A 25 62.04 -4.72 -25.22
C GLY A 25 61.21 -3.44 -25.37
N LYS A 26 61.16 -2.92 -26.60
CA LYS A 26 60.59 -1.63 -27.01
C LYS A 26 59.12 -1.45 -26.59
N GLU A 27 58.77 -0.22 -26.24
CA GLU A 27 57.40 0.28 -26.04
C GLU A 27 56.54 0.01 -27.30
N ASP A 28 55.47 -0.76 -27.13
CA ASP A 28 54.37 -0.80 -28.08
C ASP A 28 53.51 0.46 -27.87
N ASP A 29 53.64 1.42 -28.78
CA ASP A 29 52.75 2.58 -28.96
C ASP A 29 51.33 2.12 -29.34
N ARG A 30 50.57 1.66 -28.34
CA ARG A 30 49.11 1.57 -28.45
C ARG A 30 48.51 2.82 -27.83
N PRO A 31 47.65 3.56 -28.55
CA PRO A 31 46.94 4.67 -27.94
C PRO A 31 46.13 4.10 -26.78
N ASN A 32 46.43 4.60 -25.58
CA ASN A 32 45.61 4.44 -24.41
C ASN A 32 44.28 5.14 -24.72
N SER A 33 43.33 4.41 -25.33
CA SER A 33 41.95 4.85 -25.45
C SER A 33 41.37 4.80 -24.05
N GLY A 34 41.70 5.82 -23.26
CA GLY A 34 41.11 6.06 -21.97
C GLY A 34 39.61 6.07 -22.15
N LEU A 35 38.96 5.02 -21.67
CA LEU A 35 37.55 5.07 -21.34
C LEU A 35 37.45 6.08 -20.19
N VAL A 36 37.27 7.35 -20.55
CA VAL A 36 36.77 8.36 -19.64
C VAL A 36 35.38 7.87 -19.24
N SER A 37 35.29 7.22 -18.09
CA SER A 37 34.01 6.96 -17.43
C SER A 37 33.49 8.29 -16.88
N GLY A 38 32.99 9.13 -17.78
CA GLY A 38 32.05 10.16 -17.40
C GLY A 38 30.80 9.48 -16.85
N PRO A 39 29.99 10.16 -16.00
CA PRO A 39 28.71 9.60 -15.58
C PRO A 39 27.91 9.25 -16.84
N THR A 40 27.65 7.95 -17.02
CA THR A 40 26.68 7.47 -17.99
C THR A 40 25.41 8.25 -17.71
N LYS A 41 25.01 9.14 -18.62
CA LYS A 41 23.63 9.63 -18.63
C LYS A 41 22.78 8.38 -18.75
N ILE A 42 22.18 7.97 -17.64
CA ILE A 42 21.13 6.96 -17.66
C ILE A 42 20.10 7.53 -18.62
N GLY A 43 19.99 6.89 -19.79
CA GLY A 43 19.17 7.38 -20.88
C GLY A 43 17.72 7.52 -20.43
N ASP A 44 17.01 8.42 -21.10
CA ASP A 44 15.60 8.76 -20.91
C ASP A 44 14.62 7.57 -21.15
N ASP A 45 15.13 6.33 -21.20
CA ASP A 45 14.39 5.07 -21.31
C ASP A 45 14.30 4.36 -19.94
N ILE A 46 13.92 5.11 -18.90
CA ILE A 46 13.54 4.53 -17.60
C ILE A 46 12.02 4.38 -17.63
N MET A 47 11.53 3.16 -17.43
CA MET A 47 10.10 2.92 -17.29
C MET A 47 9.65 3.42 -15.90
N GLU A 48 8.81 4.45 -15.87
CA GLU A 48 8.23 4.98 -14.63
C GLU A 48 6.83 4.40 -14.40
N LEU A 49 6.56 3.97 -13.16
CA LEU A 49 5.21 3.59 -12.74
C LEU A 49 4.38 4.86 -12.54
N GLU A 50 3.48 5.17 -13.47
CA GLU A 50 2.57 6.32 -13.33
C GLU A 50 1.50 6.07 -12.27
N HIS A 51 0.88 4.88 -12.30
CA HIS A 51 -0.23 4.58 -11.41
C HIS A 51 -0.38 3.07 -11.16
N ALA A 52 -0.84 2.72 -9.96
CA ALA A 52 -1.22 1.36 -9.59
C ALA A 52 -2.59 1.37 -8.92
N MET A 53 -3.51 0.57 -9.46
CA MET A 53 -4.80 0.30 -8.85
C MET A 53 -4.79 -1.08 -8.21
N GLY A 54 -5.31 -1.16 -6.99
CA GLY A 54 -5.56 -2.40 -6.29
C GLY A 54 -6.88 -2.31 -5.54
N TYR A 55 -7.55 -3.44 -5.41
CA TYR A 55 -8.74 -3.61 -4.57
C TYR A 55 -8.69 -5.00 -3.93
N THR A 56 -9.35 -5.16 -2.79
CA THR A 56 -9.49 -6.48 -2.17
C THR A 56 -10.73 -7.18 -2.71
N GLY A 57 -10.55 -8.36 -3.32
CA GLY A 57 -11.63 -9.19 -3.87
C GLY A 57 -12.22 -10.21 -2.88
N HIS A 58 -11.90 -10.11 -1.58
CA HIS A 58 -12.33 -11.08 -0.56
C HIS A 58 -13.81 -10.95 -0.20
N PHE A 59 -14.38 -9.75 -0.29
CA PHE A 59 -15.78 -9.46 -0.01
C PHE A 59 -16.52 -9.02 -1.27
N LEU A 60 -17.84 -9.19 -1.26
CA LEU A 60 -18.72 -8.74 -2.35
C LEU A 60 -18.97 -7.23 -2.24
N ASN A 61 -19.22 -6.59 -3.38
CA ASN A 61 -19.59 -5.16 -3.46
C ASN A 61 -18.56 -4.22 -2.80
N THR A 62 -17.27 -4.47 -3.04
CA THR A 62 -16.16 -3.64 -2.55
C THR A 62 -15.76 -2.50 -3.50
N ILE A 63 -16.50 -2.34 -4.61
CA ILE A 63 -16.35 -1.26 -5.58
C ILE A 63 -17.74 -0.72 -5.92
N ALA A 64 -17.89 0.60 -5.95
CA ALA A 64 -19.14 1.28 -6.30
C ALA A 64 -18.86 2.51 -7.17
N THR A 65 -19.59 2.67 -8.27
CA THR A 65 -19.50 3.83 -9.15
C THR A 65 -20.44 4.93 -8.68
N HIS A 66 -20.03 6.19 -8.79
CA HIS A 66 -20.88 7.31 -8.44
C HIS A 66 -22.10 7.40 -9.39
N PRO A 67 -23.33 7.60 -8.87
CA PRO A 67 -24.56 7.42 -9.65
C PRO A 67 -24.74 8.42 -10.79
N SER A 68 -24.24 9.64 -10.64
CA SER A 68 -24.36 10.71 -11.65
C SER A 68 -23.06 11.00 -12.40
N ASN A 69 -21.93 10.44 -11.96
CA ASN A 69 -20.63 10.62 -12.62
C ASN A 69 -19.94 9.27 -12.77
N PRO A 70 -19.96 8.66 -13.97
CA PRO A 70 -19.43 7.31 -14.18
C PRO A 70 -17.89 7.22 -14.08
N THR A 71 -17.17 8.34 -14.10
CA THR A 71 -15.70 8.36 -13.97
C THR A 71 -15.26 8.24 -12.51
N LEU A 72 -16.12 8.67 -11.58
CA LEU A 72 -15.86 8.62 -10.16
C LEU A 72 -16.34 7.30 -9.55
N TYR A 73 -15.49 6.69 -8.74
CA TYR A 73 -15.82 5.45 -8.05
C TYR A 73 -15.12 5.35 -6.70
N ALA A 74 -15.73 4.58 -5.81
CA ALA A 74 -15.17 4.21 -4.52
C ALA A 74 -14.78 2.72 -4.54
N ARG A 75 -13.67 2.38 -3.90
CA ARG A 75 -13.21 1.00 -3.72
C ARG A 75 -12.58 0.79 -2.35
N THR A 76 -12.50 -0.45 -1.90
CA THR A 76 -11.82 -0.79 -0.65
C THR A 76 -10.41 -1.31 -0.89
N LEU A 77 -9.46 -0.87 -0.05
CA LEU A 77 -8.10 -1.39 0.02
C LEU A 77 -7.78 -1.73 1.48
N GLY A 78 -8.01 -2.98 1.88
CA GLY A 78 -7.90 -3.41 3.28
C GLY A 78 -8.86 -2.62 4.18
N SER A 79 -8.33 -1.85 5.12
CA SER A 79 -9.10 -0.99 6.03
C SER A 79 -9.30 0.44 5.53
N VAL A 80 -8.97 0.74 4.27
CA VAL A 80 -9.04 2.09 3.70
C VAL A 80 -10.07 2.12 2.59
N LEU A 81 -10.95 3.12 2.64
CA LEU A 81 -11.84 3.45 1.53
C LEU A 81 -11.10 4.40 0.59
N VAL A 82 -11.13 4.13 -0.71
CA VAL A 82 -10.45 4.94 -1.71
C VAL A 82 -11.46 5.48 -2.71
N ILE A 83 -11.49 6.79 -2.93
CA ILE A 83 -12.27 7.43 -3.99
C ILE A 83 -11.31 7.85 -5.09
N SER A 84 -11.60 7.49 -6.34
CA SER A 84 -10.76 7.79 -7.49
C SER A 84 -11.57 8.23 -8.71
N ASP A 85 -10.88 8.92 -9.63
CA ASP A 85 -11.35 9.24 -10.96
C ASP A 85 -10.69 8.32 -12.01
N LEU A 86 -11.47 7.77 -12.92
CA LEU A 86 -10.98 6.98 -14.06
C LEU A 86 -10.28 7.83 -15.12
N ASP A 87 -10.67 9.09 -15.28
CA ASP A 87 -10.07 10.01 -16.25
C ASP A 87 -8.77 10.64 -15.70
N ASN A 88 -8.59 10.63 -14.38
CA ASN A 88 -7.40 11.13 -13.70
C ASN A 88 -6.90 10.13 -12.64
N PRO A 89 -6.12 9.11 -13.03
CA PRO A 89 -5.67 8.07 -12.11
C PRO A 89 -4.82 8.61 -10.95
N HIS A 90 -4.17 9.77 -11.11
CA HIS A 90 -3.41 10.41 -10.03
C HIS A 90 -4.29 11.01 -8.93
N GLU A 91 -5.60 11.14 -9.17
CA GLU A 91 -6.55 11.71 -8.22
C GLU A 91 -7.23 10.60 -7.40
N SER A 92 -6.51 10.13 -6.38
CA SER A 92 -7.01 9.14 -5.41
C SER A 92 -7.01 9.70 -3.99
N HIS A 93 -8.15 9.58 -3.32
CA HIS A 93 -8.35 10.04 -1.96
C HIS A 93 -8.49 8.84 -1.02
N TYR A 94 -7.68 8.79 0.05
CA TYR A 94 -7.61 7.67 1.00
C TYR A 94 -8.30 8.03 2.31
N LEU A 95 -9.52 7.53 2.47
CA LEU A 95 -10.39 7.80 3.60
C LEU A 95 -10.06 6.79 4.70
N LYS A 96 -9.33 7.26 5.71
CA LYS A 96 -8.86 6.45 6.85
C LYS A 96 -9.82 6.60 8.03
N GLY A 97 -10.22 5.49 8.62
CA GLY A 97 -11.08 5.49 9.80
C GLY A 97 -11.49 4.10 10.27
N HIS A 98 -11.52 3.12 9.37
CA HIS A 98 -11.66 1.71 9.74
C HIS A 98 -10.32 1.18 10.27
N ASP A 99 -10.39 0.37 11.33
CA ASP A 99 -9.23 -0.27 11.96
C ASP A 99 -9.09 -1.75 11.57
N MET A 100 -10.05 -2.25 10.79
CA MET A 100 -10.14 -3.61 10.28
C MET A 100 -10.59 -3.59 8.83
N GLU A 101 -10.52 -4.73 8.16
CA GLU A 101 -10.85 -4.86 6.75
C GLU A 101 -12.30 -4.44 6.45
N ILE A 102 -12.48 -3.60 5.42
CA ILE A 102 -13.78 -3.15 4.95
C ILE A 102 -14.45 -4.30 4.18
N THR A 103 -15.68 -4.60 4.56
CA THR A 103 -16.46 -5.74 4.07
C THR A 103 -17.57 -5.36 3.12
N CYS A 104 -18.03 -4.10 3.17
CA CYS A 104 -19.13 -3.61 2.35
C CYS A 104 -19.01 -2.10 2.16
N ILE A 105 -19.44 -1.63 0.99
CA ILE A 105 -19.64 -0.20 0.72
C ILE A 105 -20.95 0.02 -0.03
N ASP A 106 -21.53 1.20 0.12
CA ASP A 106 -22.65 1.67 -0.72
C ASP A 106 -22.57 3.18 -0.92
N ILE A 107 -22.99 3.66 -2.07
CA ILE A 107 -23.08 5.09 -2.39
C ILE A 107 -24.56 5.46 -2.40
N SER A 108 -24.90 6.53 -1.67
CA SER A 108 -26.26 7.04 -1.64
C SER A 108 -26.78 7.38 -3.04
N PRO A 109 -28.10 7.28 -3.30
CA PRO A 109 -28.66 7.57 -4.62
C PRO A 109 -28.35 8.98 -5.15
N SER A 110 -28.18 9.97 -4.27
CA SER A 110 -27.77 11.33 -4.67
C SER A 110 -26.29 11.42 -5.03
N GLY A 111 -25.46 10.49 -4.53
CA GLY A 111 -24.01 10.50 -4.71
C GLY A 111 -23.25 11.24 -3.60
N ASP A 112 -23.96 11.90 -2.67
CA ASP A 112 -23.33 12.78 -1.68
C ASP A 112 -22.69 12.03 -0.51
N LEU A 113 -23.17 10.82 -0.22
CA LEU A 113 -22.72 10.01 0.90
C LEU A 113 -22.21 8.64 0.45
N ILE A 114 -21.20 8.14 1.17
CA ILE A 114 -20.73 6.75 1.11
C ILE A 114 -20.85 6.12 2.48
N ALA A 115 -21.42 4.92 2.56
CA ALA A 115 -21.36 4.09 3.76
C ALA A 115 -20.31 2.99 3.56
N SER A 116 -19.52 2.70 4.59
CA SER A 116 -18.57 1.58 4.61
C SER A 116 -18.58 0.85 5.93
N GLY A 117 -18.62 -0.49 5.89
CA GLY A 117 -18.61 -1.36 7.06
C GLY A 117 -17.37 -2.25 7.13
N GLN A 118 -17.02 -2.74 8.32
CA GLN A 118 -15.82 -3.56 8.55
C GLN A 118 -16.13 -4.91 9.24
N VAL A 119 -15.17 -5.84 9.22
CA VAL A 119 -15.36 -7.21 9.76
C VAL A 119 -15.47 -7.30 11.29
N GLY A 120 -15.03 -6.29 12.02
CA GLY A 120 -14.91 -6.26 13.47
C GLY A 120 -14.14 -5.02 13.88
N SER A 121 -13.80 -4.82 15.15
CA SER A 121 -12.92 -3.73 15.55
C SER A 121 -11.98 -4.17 16.67
N THR A 122 -10.78 -3.59 16.68
CA THR A 122 -9.83 -3.73 17.79
C THR A 122 -10.13 -2.77 18.94
N HIS A 123 -10.87 -1.69 18.68
CA HIS A 123 -11.13 -0.63 19.66
C HIS A 123 -12.39 -0.89 20.50
N TYR A 124 -13.43 -1.48 19.92
CA TYR A 124 -14.68 -1.77 20.64
C TYR A 124 -14.60 -3.13 21.33
N LYS A 125 -14.97 -3.16 22.62
CA LYS A 125 -15.10 -4.43 23.35
C LYS A 125 -16.36 -5.14 22.90
N GLY A 126 -16.25 -6.43 22.56
CA GLY A 126 -17.34 -7.20 21.97
C GLY A 126 -17.21 -7.28 20.45
N TYR A 127 -18.08 -8.05 19.79
CA TYR A 127 -18.04 -8.26 18.34
C TYR A 127 -18.61 -7.06 17.56
N HIS A 128 -18.36 -5.82 17.97
CA HIS A 128 -18.91 -4.64 17.30
C HIS A 128 -18.05 -4.20 16.11
N ALA A 129 -18.71 -3.77 15.05
CA ALA A 129 -18.09 -3.27 13.84
C ALA A 129 -18.83 -2.00 13.36
N PRO A 130 -18.28 -0.80 13.62
CA PRO A 130 -18.95 0.43 13.21
C PRO A 130 -19.04 0.52 11.69
N ILE A 131 -20.14 1.09 11.21
CA ILE A 131 -20.25 1.57 9.84
C ILE A 131 -19.94 3.06 9.85
N ILE A 132 -19.06 3.49 8.95
CA ILE A 132 -18.69 4.88 8.81
C ILE A 132 -19.41 5.45 7.58
N VAL A 133 -20.03 6.61 7.75
CA VAL A 133 -20.59 7.39 6.66
C VAL A 133 -19.67 8.57 6.37
N TRP A 134 -19.34 8.73 5.10
CA TRP A 134 -18.44 9.73 4.56
C TRP A 134 -19.22 10.67 3.66
N ASP A 135 -18.86 11.94 3.68
CA ASP A 135 -19.25 12.87 2.63
C ASP A 135 -18.37 12.63 1.41
N PHE A 136 -19.02 12.41 0.26
CA PHE A 136 -18.34 12.10 -0.99
C PHE A 136 -17.52 13.30 -1.47
N GLN A 137 -17.93 14.54 -1.23
CA GLN A 137 -17.23 15.72 -1.74
C GLN A 137 -16.10 16.17 -0.83
N THR A 138 -16.38 16.37 0.45
CA THR A 138 -15.38 16.83 1.42
C THR A 138 -14.39 15.72 1.80
N LYS A 139 -14.74 14.45 1.52
CA LYS A 139 -13.97 13.26 1.90
C LYS A 139 -13.84 13.09 3.41
N GLU A 140 -14.71 13.75 4.18
CA GLU A 140 -14.70 13.72 5.64
C GLU A 140 -15.69 12.70 6.18
N LYS A 141 -15.42 12.22 7.39
CA LYS A 141 -16.34 11.39 8.16
C LYS A 141 -17.47 12.28 8.69
N VAL A 142 -18.72 11.96 8.35
CA VAL A 142 -19.90 12.71 8.80
C VAL A 142 -20.68 12.00 9.89
N PHE A 143 -20.67 10.67 9.89
CA PHE A 143 -21.43 9.88 10.86
C PHE A 143 -20.80 8.51 11.09
N VAL A 144 -21.04 7.94 12.28
CA VAL A 144 -20.65 6.57 12.62
C VAL A 144 -21.87 5.87 13.21
N LEU A 145 -22.33 4.83 12.52
CA LEU A 145 -23.34 3.92 13.04
C LEU A 145 -22.64 2.87 13.90
N GLU A 146 -22.78 3.02 15.21
CA GLU A 146 -22.26 2.08 16.20
C GLU A 146 -23.24 0.93 16.45
N GLY A 147 -22.75 -0.14 17.07
CA GLY A 147 -23.60 -1.22 17.59
C GLY A 147 -23.78 -2.44 16.67
N VAL A 148 -23.47 -2.35 15.37
CA VAL A 148 -23.55 -3.51 14.45
C VAL A 148 -22.66 -4.64 14.97
N THR A 149 -23.27 -5.78 15.31
CA THR A 149 -22.59 -6.88 16.02
C THR A 149 -22.30 -8.07 15.09
N GLY A 150 -21.17 -8.73 15.32
CA GLY A 150 -20.69 -9.85 14.53
C GLY A 150 -19.93 -9.47 13.25
N GLY A 151 -19.55 -8.20 13.09
CA GLY A 151 -18.98 -7.70 11.84
C GLY A 151 -20.05 -7.23 10.87
N ALA A 152 -19.86 -6.08 10.23
CA ALA A 152 -20.78 -5.58 9.23
C ALA A 152 -20.73 -6.49 8.01
N LEU A 153 -21.86 -7.11 7.67
CA LEU A 153 -22.01 -7.93 6.46
C LEU A 153 -22.52 -7.10 5.28
N GLY A 154 -23.19 -5.99 5.57
CA GLY A 154 -23.68 -5.08 4.56
C GLY A 154 -24.25 -3.80 5.14
N ALA A 155 -24.31 -2.80 4.29
CA ALA A 155 -24.90 -1.50 4.52
C ALA A 155 -25.53 -1.06 3.20
N ARG A 156 -26.74 -0.51 3.22
CA ARG A 156 -27.41 -0.01 2.02
C ARG A 156 -28.25 1.22 2.30
N PHE A 157 -28.10 2.25 1.47
CA PHE A 157 -29.01 3.36 1.46
C PHE A 157 -30.39 2.94 0.90
N SER A 158 -31.44 3.53 1.45
CA SER A 158 -32.77 3.43 0.86
C SER A 158 -32.79 4.13 -0.52
N PRO A 159 -33.69 3.74 -1.44
CA PRO A 159 -33.76 4.35 -2.77
C PRO A 159 -34.03 5.85 -2.78
N ASP A 160 -34.65 6.38 -1.72
CA ASP A 160 -34.88 7.81 -1.49
C ASP A 160 -33.73 8.50 -0.73
N GLY A 161 -32.71 7.75 -0.30
CA GLY A 161 -31.56 8.25 0.46
C GLY A 161 -31.86 8.63 1.92
N ALA A 162 -33.08 8.45 2.40
CA ALA A 162 -33.50 8.89 3.73
C ALA A 162 -32.99 8.00 4.88
N PHE A 163 -32.69 6.73 4.59
CA PHE A 163 -32.26 5.76 5.58
C PHE A 163 -31.02 5.00 5.12
N LEU A 164 -30.22 4.57 6.08
CA LEU A 164 -29.15 3.60 5.88
C LEU A 164 -29.52 2.35 6.70
N ALA A 165 -29.73 1.23 6.01
CA ALA A 165 -29.95 -0.05 6.67
C ALA A 165 -28.62 -0.81 6.76
N ALA A 166 -28.37 -1.45 7.90
CA ALA A 166 -27.13 -2.17 8.15
C ALA A 166 -27.38 -3.51 8.85
N TRP A 167 -26.53 -4.51 8.61
CA TRP A 167 -26.68 -5.81 9.27
C TRP A 167 -25.35 -6.51 9.53
N GLY A 168 -25.35 -7.33 10.58
CA GLY A 168 -24.20 -8.12 11.01
C GLY A 168 -24.48 -9.62 11.09
N ARG A 169 -23.54 -10.39 11.65
CA ARG A 169 -23.68 -11.86 11.80
C ARG A 169 -24.64 -12.28 12.91
N ASP A 170 -25.03 -11.36 13.78
CA ASP A 170 -26.04 -11.57 14.82
C ASP A 170 -27.47 -11.70 14.29
N GLY A 171 -27.68 -11.39 13.00
CA GLY A 171 -28.99 -11.45 12.35
C GLY A 171 -29.88 -10.25 12.64
N LEU A 172 -29.35 -9.19 13.25
CA LEU A 172 -30.09 -7.94 13.47
C LEU A 172 -29.93 -6.99 12.29
N LEU A 173 -31.01 -6.27 12.02
CA LEU A 173 -31.03 -5.12 11.11
C LEU A 173 -31.02 -3.84 11.95
N TYR A 174 -30.12 -2.94 11.62
CA TYR A 174 -29.88 -1.65 12.24
C TYR A 174 -30.35 -0.54 11.30
#